data_AF-A0A7Y4KEI1-F1
#
_entry.id   AF-A0A7Y4KEI1-F1
#
_cell.length_a   1.000
_cell.length_b   1.000
_cell.length_c   1.000
_cell.angle_alpha   90.00
_cell.angle_beta   90.00
_cell.angle_gamma   90.00
#
_symmetry.space_group_name_H-M   'P 1'
#
loop_
_entity.id
_entity.type
_entity.pdbx_description
1 polymer ?
#
loop_
_entity_poly.entity_id
_entity_poly.type
_entity_poly.pdbx_seq_one_letter_code
_entity_poly.pdbx_strand_id
1 'polypeptide(L)'
;MAEAARYAQLAAEVAALVASKQAAYGDAFGKAGSVMRILYPEGIPPEKLDDALVVVRIVDKLFRVATDRDALGESPFRDITGYGLLALERQTRP
;
A
#
# COMPACT_ATOMS: atom_id res chain seq x y z
N MET A 1 7.37 -8.04 -35.47
CA MET A 1 8.54 -8.18 -34.59
C MET A 1 8.70 -7.05 -33.57
N ALA A 2 8.24 -5.82 -33.84
CA ALA A 2 8.37 -4.69 -32.91
C ALA A 2 7.52 -4.80 -31.62
N GLU A 3 6.37 -5.48 -31.67
CA GLU A 3 5.43 -5.48 -30.55
C GLU A 3 5.85 -6.41 -29.40
N ALA A 4 6.29 -7.63 -29.71
CA ALA A 4 6.79 -8.57 -28.71
C ALA A 4 8.04 -8.02 -27.99
N ALA A 5 8.94 -7.37 -28.73
CA ALA A 5 10.12 -6.71 -28.16
C ALA A 5 9.72 -5.57 -27.20
N ARG A 6 8.70 -4.78 -27.55
CA ARG A 6 8.16 -3.73 -26.68
C ARG A 6 7.57 -4.30 -25.39
N TYR A 7 6.82 -5.41 -25.45
CA TYR A 7 6.29 -6.06 -24.25
C TYR A 7 7.41 -6.61 -23.35
N ALA A 8 8.45 -7.20 -23.95
CA ALA A 8 9.60 -7.69 -23.19
C ALA A 8 10.35 -6.56 -22.46
N GLN A 9 10.53 -5.41 -23.12
CA GLN A 9 11.14 -4.23 -22.50
C GLN A 9 10.30 -3.72 -21.33
N LEU A 10 8.99 -3.55 -21.51
CA LEU A 10 8.09 -3.11 -20.45
C LEU A 10 8.13 -4.06 -19.23
N ALA A 11 8.15 -5.38 -19.49
CA ALA A 11 8.25 -6.38 -18.42
C ALA A 11 9.56 -6.23 -17.63
N ALA A 12 10.69 -5.98 -18.31
CA ALA A 12 11.98 -5.77 -17.65
C ALA A 12 11.99 -4.50 -16.78
N GLU A 13 11.40 -3.41 -17.26
CA GLU A 13 11.26 -2.15 -16.51
C GLU A 13 10.41 -2.34 -15.26
N VAL A 14 9.27 -3.04 -15.37
CA VAL A 14 8.41 -3.37 -14.23
C VAL A 14 9.14 -4.27 -13.23
N ALA A 15 9.86 -5.29 -13.70
CA ALA A 15 10.62 -6.19 -12.84
C ALA A 15 11.70 -5.44 -12.03
N ALA A 16 12.44 -4.53 -12.69
CA ALA A 16 13.44 -3.69 -12.03
C ALA A 16 12.80 -2.79 -10.96
N LEU A 17 11.66 -2.17 -11.27
CA LEU A 17 10.94 -1.33 -10.32
C LEU A 17 10.44 -2.12 -9.10
N VAL A 18 9.87 -3.30 -9.32
CA VAL A 18 9.36 -4.16 -8.23
C VAL A 18 10.51 -4.64 -7.34
N ALA A 19 11.65 -5.04 -7.92
CA ALA A 19 12.82 -5.44 -7.16
C ALA A 19 13.33 -4.31 -6.26
N SER A 20 13.46 -3.09 -6.80
CA SER A 20 13.87 -1.91 -6.01
C SER A 20 12.89 -1.61 -4.87
N LYS A 21 11.58 -1.71 -5.12
CA LYS A 21 10.56 -1.50 -4.08
C LYS A 21 10.59 -2.57 -3.00
N GLN A 22 10.72 -3.85 -3.36
CA GLN A 22 10.81 -4.95 -2.41
C GLN A 22 12.06 -4.82 -1.52
N ALA A 23 13.19 -4.40 -2.09
CA ALA A 23 14.40 -4.13 -1.33
C ALA A 23 14.22 -2.97 -0.34
N ALA A 24 13.54 -1.89 -0.76
CA ALA A 24 13.31 -0.72 0.07
C ALA A 24 12.27 -0.94 1.19
N TYR A 25 11.17 -1.65 0.89
CA TYR A 25 9.98 -1.72 1.76
C TYR A 25 9.82 -3.05 2.48
N GLY A 26 10.65 -4.04 2.14
CA GLY A 26 10.42 -5.43 2.47
C GLY A 26 9.12 -5.96 1.86
N ASP A 27 8.72 -7.15 2.30
CA ASP A 27 7.50 -7.83 1.83
C ASP A 27 6.23 -7.23 2.47
N ALA A 28 5.98 -5.93 2.26
CA ALA A 28 4.75 -5.27 2.68
C ALA A 28 3.52 -5.93 2.04
N PHE A 29 3.62 -6.29 0.76
CA PHE A 29 2.56 -6.91 -0.02
C PHE A 29 2.10 -8.24 0.56
N GLY A 30 3.02 -9.13 0.93
CA GLY A 30 2.69 -10.41 1.56
C GLY A 30 2.30 -10.31 3.04
N LYS A 31 2.87 -9.35 3.79
CA LYS A 31 2.69 -9.25 5.24
C LYS A 31 1.47 -8.43 5.67
N ALA A 32 1.04 -7.45 4.88
CA ALA A 32 -0.15 -6.65 5.21
C ALA A 32 -1.40 -7.52 5.40
N GLY A 33 -1.56 -8.57 4.58
CA GLY A 33 -2.67 -9.53 4.72
C GLY A 33 -2.69 -10.26 6.07
N SER A 34 -1.54 -10.49 6.70
CA SER A 34 -1.47 -11.09 8.04
C SER A 34 -1.99 -10.15 9.12
N VAL A 35 -1.70 -8.85 9.02
CA VAL A 35 -2.29 -7.84 9.91
C VAL A 35 -3.80 -7.75 9.69
N MET A 36 -4.25 -7.76 8.43
CA MET A 36 -5.68 -7.71 8.12
C MET A 36 -6.45 -8.93 8.65
N ARG A 37 -5.85 -10.13 8.63
CA ARG A 37 -6.44 -11.33 9.25
C ARG A 37 -6.59 -11.23 10.78
N ILE A 38 -5.74 -10.46 11.45
CA ILE A 38 -5.88 -10.20 12.89
C ILE A 38 -7.04 -9.22 13.14
N LEU A 39 -7.16 -8.18 12.31
CA LEU A 39 -8.18 -7.13 12.46
C LEU A 39 -9.58 -7.56 12.00
N TYR A 40 -9.64 -8.40 10.96
CA TYR A 40 -10.87 -8.88 10.33
C TYR A 40 -10.84 -10.41 10.22
N PRO A 41 -10.87 -11.15 11.35
CA PRO A 41 -10.69 -12.59 11.37
C PRO A 41 -11.77 -13.35 10.58
N GLU A 42 -12.99 -12.82 10.56
CA GLU A 42 -14.14 -13.39 9.84
C GLU A 42 -14.37 -12.73 8.46
N GLY A 43 -13.39 -11.96 7.97
CA GLY A 43 -13.50 -11.16 6.76
C GLY A 43 -14.01 -9.73 7.01
N ILE A 44 -13.99 -8.92 5.94
CA ILE A 44 -14.42 -7.51 5.98
C ILE A 44 -15.90 -7.47 5.57
N PRO A 45 -16.83 -7.08 6.46
CA PRO A 45 -18.22 -6.93 6.07
C PRO A 45 -18.41 -5.69 5.18
N PRO A 46 -19.42 -5.66 4.28
CA PRO A 46 -19.60 -4.59 3.29
C PRO A 46 -19.61 -3.17 3.88
N GLU A 47 -20.26 -2.99 5.02
CA GLU A 47 -20.35 -1.71 5.74
C GLU A 47 -19.02 -1.23 6.33
N LYS A 48 -17.98 -2.08 6.34
CA LYS A 48 -16.63 -1.75 6.80
C LYS A 48 -15.62 -1.60 5.67
N LEU A 49 -16.01 -1.75 4.40
CA LEU A 49 -15.07 -1.70 3.27
C LEU A 49 -14.31 -0.37 3.20
N ASP A 50 -14.97 0.76 3.48
CA ASP A 50 -14.33 2.08 3.47
C ASP A 50 -13.29 2.24 4.59
N ASP A 51 -13.66 1.85 5.82
CA ASP A 51 -12.73 1.86 6.96
C ASP A 51 -11.57 0.90 6.73
N ALA A 52 -11.85 -0.30 6.24
CA ALA A 52 -10.86 -1.32 5.95
C ALA A 52 -9.87 -0.87 4.85
N LEU A 53 -10.34 -0.13 3.84
CA LEU A 53 -9.47 0.47 2.83
C LEU A 53 -8.48 1.47 3.48
N VAL A 54 -8.93 2.31 4.40
CA VAL A 54 -8.06 3.24 5.13
C VAL A 54 -7.04 2.47 5.97
N VAL A 55 -7.48 1.44 6.70
CA VAL A 55 -6.61 0.58 7.50
C VAL A 55 -5.55 -0.10 6.63
N VAL A 56 -5.93 -0.72 5.51
CA VAL A 56 -4.98 -1.42 4.63
C VAL A 56 -3.91 -0.49 4.09
N ARG A 57 -4.29 0.75 3.74
CA ARG A 57 -3.35 1.77 3.27
C ARG A 57 -2.41 2.24 4.38
N ILE A 58 -2.91 2.42 5.60
CA ILE A 58 -2.05 2.77 6.75
C ILE A 58 -1.06 1.63 7.03
N VAL A 59 -1.52 0.37 7.06
CA VAL A 59 -0.65 -0.80 7.27
C VAL A 59 0.45 -0.87 6.22
N ASP A 60 0.14 -0.68 4.93
CA ASP A 60 1.12 -0.61 3.85
C ASP A 60 2.19 0.48 4.12
N LYS A 61 1.77 1.69 4.52
CA LYS A 61 2.70 2.77 4.86
C LYS A 61 3.53 2.46 6.10
N LEU A 62 3.01 1.74 7.08
CA LEU A 62 3.78 1.33 8.26
C LEU A 62 4.95 0.40 7.90
N PHE A 63 4.79 -0.48 6.91
CA PHE A 63 5.92 -1.29 6.42
C PHE A 63 7.03 -0.42 5.83
N ARG A 64 6.69 0.61 5.05
CA ARG A 64 7.66 1.59 4.53
C ARG A 64 8.37 2.34 5.66
N VAL A 65 7.61 2.80 6.67
CA VAL A 65 8.17 3.50 7.83
C VAL A 65 9.15 2.62 8.62
N ALA A 66 8.82 1.34 8.80
CA ALA A 66 9.65 0.39 9.54
C ALA A 66 10.88 -0.12 8.77
N THR A 67 11.00 0.23 7.48
CA THR A 67 12.08 -0.19 6.59
C THR A 67 12.84 1.05 6.10
N ASP A 68 12.84 1.35 4.81
CA ASP A 68 13.35 2.62 4.28
C ASP A 68 12.20 3.60 4.01
N ARG A 69 11.97 4.47 5.00
CA ARG A 69 10.94 5.51 4.97
C ARG A 69 11.12 6.48 3.80
N ASP A 70 12.35 6.77 3.40
CA ASP A 70 12.69 7.89 2.51
C ASP A 70 13.06 7.44 1.08
N ALA A 71 13.06 6.13 0.81
CA ALA A 71 13.51 5.50 -0.44
C ALA A 71 12.95 6.09 -1.75
N LEU A 72 11.73 6.64 -1.76
CA LEU A 72 11.09 7.19 -2.97
C LEU A 72 10.75 8.69 -2.86
N GLY A 73 11.30 9.41 -1.88
CA GLY A 73 11.11 10.86 -1.72
C GLY A 73 9.70 11.31 -1.30
N GLU A 74 8.76 10.38 -1.13
CA GLU A 74 7.46 10.62 -0.50
C GLU A 74 7.56 10.51 1.01
N SER A 75 6.64 11.14 1.75
CA SER A 75 6.56 11.00 3.21
C SER A 75 5.41 10.07 3.61
N PRO A 76 5.68 8.84 4.08
CA PRO A 76 4.66 7.92 4.55
C PRO A 76 3.79 8.50 5.69
N PHE A 77 4.36 9.33 6.57
CA PHE A 77 3.58 9.98 7.63
C PHE A 77 2.62 11.04 7.09
N ARG A 78 3.01 11.81 6.06
CA ARG A 78 2.07 12.73 5.40
C ARG A 78 0.91 11.98 4.77
N ASP A 79 1.18 10.83 4.15
CA ASP A 79 0.14 9.94 3.61
C ASP A 79 -0.82 9.48 4.72
N ILE A 80 -0.29 8.95 5.82
CA ILE A 80 -1.08 8.46 6.97
C ILE A 80 -1.94 9.59 7.56
N THR A 81 -1.37 10.78 7.76
CA THR A 81 -2.12 11.95 8.24
C THR A 81 -3.23 12.33 7.27
N GLY A 82 -2.96 12.33 5.96
CA GLY A 82 -3.97 12.61 4.94
C GLY A 82 -5.10 11.59 4.95
N TYR A 83 -4.80 10.30 5.12
CA TYR A 83 -5.81 9.24 5.22
C TYR A 83 -6.68 9.41 6.47
N GLY A 84 -6.07 9.73 7.62
CA GLY A 84 -6.80 10.02 8.85
C GLY A 84 -7.73 11.23 8.71
N LEU A 85 -7.26 12.30 8.06
CA LEU A 85 -8.08 13.49 7.80
C LEU A 85 -9.28 13.18 6.90
N LEU A 86 -9.08 12.42 5.83
CA LEU A 86 -10.16 12.01 4.93
C LEU A 86 -11.17 11.08 5.63
N ALA A 87 -10.70 10.18 6.49
CA ALA A 87 -11.58 9.32 7.29
C ALA A 87 -12.42 10.15 8.28
N LEU A 88 -11.81 11.12 8.95
CA LEU A 88 -12.51 12.03 9.87
C LEU A 88 -13.55 12.87 9.13
N GLU A 89 -13.19 13.45 7.98
CA GLU A 89 -14.10 14.24 7.16
C GLU A 89 -15.35 13.44 6.78
N ARG A 90 -15.19 12.19 6.34
CA ARG A 90 -16.31 11.29 6.02
C ARG A 90 -17.22 11.01 7.22
N GLN A 91 -16.66 10.82 8.41
CA GLN A 91 -17.43 10.57 9.63
C GLN A 91 -18.23 11.80 10.07
N THR A 92 -17.70 12.99 9.83
CA THR A 92 -18.30 14.26 10.24
C THR A 92 -19.18 14.91 9.18
N ARG A 93 -19.23 14.34 7.97
CA ARG A 93 -20.02 14.88 6.87
C ARG A 93 -21.51 14.72 7.19
N PRO A 94 -22.32 15.79 7.08
CA PRO A 94 -23.75 15.76 7.36
C PRO A 94 -24.53 14.91 6.35
#